data_AF-A0A0F2JB73-F1
#
_entry.id   AF-A0A0F2JB73-F1
#
_cell.length_a   1.000
_cell.length_b   1.000
_cell.length_c   1.000
_cell.angle_alpha   90.00
_cell.angle_beta   90.00
_cell.angle_gamma   90.00
#
_symmetry.space_group_name_H-M   'P 1'
#
loop_
_entity.id
_entity.type
_entity.pdbx_description
1 polymer ?
#
loop_
_entity_poly.entity_id
_entity_poly.type
_entity_poly.pdbx_seq_one_letter_code
_entity_poly.pdbx_strand_id
1 'polypeptide(L)'
;MKRKIQDERIIQETRKQTSLGFTILYFGVLLDLLYRQFILQEPVSRYWDLALLFFGVTLILAAKRVSSGLLTNKLNLRRNVPSSIVATVVFSIVNFWWVGNKSAVELIISGIIFCIGFYGINLLMQYFSSKKNDDMLKED
;
A
#
# COMPACT_ATOMS: atom_id res chain seq x y z
N MET A 1 -13.04 19.19 24.71
CA MET A 1 -12.30 18.63 23.56
C MET A 1 -12.33 19.65 22.42
N LYS A 2 -11.27 20.44 22.22
CA LYS A 2 -11.17 21.33 21.04
C LYS A 2 -11.03 20.45 19.80
N ARG A 3 -11.95 20.56 18.84
CA ARG A 3 -11.80 19.98 17.50
C ARG A 3 -10.51 20.57 16.93
N LYS A 4 -9.48 19.73 16.70
CA LYS A 4 -8.34 20.11 15.88
C LYS A 4 -8.90 20.38 14.48
N ILE A 5 -9.02 21.66 14.14
CA ILE A 5 -9.32 22.10 12.80
C ILE A 5 -8.06 21.73 12.01
N GLN A 6 -8.06 20.55 11.38
CA GLN A 6 -7.06 20.27 10.36
C GLN A 6 -7.22 21.33 9.29
N ASP A 7 -6.17 22.09 9.07
CA ASP A 7 -6.18 23.17 8.10
C ASP A 7 -6.60 22.61 6.73
N GLU A 8 -7.73 23.08 6.19
CA GLU A 8 -8.31 22.54 4.96
C GLU A 8 -7.32 22.65 3.78
N ARG A 9 -6.39 23.60 3.86
CA ARG A 9 -5.30 23.80 2.89
C ARG A 9 -4.35 22.61 2.84
N ILE A 10 -3.96 22.05 3.99
CA ILE A 10 -3.06 20.88 4.08
C ILE A 10 -3.76 19.63 3.53
N ILE A 11 -5.06 19.48 3.79
CA ILE A 11 -5.89 18.40 3.26
C ILE A 11 -6.00 18.53 1.72
N GLN A 12 -6.24 19.74 1.21
CA GLN A 12 -6.35 20.00 -0.22
C GLN A 12 -5.02 19.76 -0.95
N GLU A 13 -3.90 20.22 -0.41
CA GLU A 13 -2.58 19.97 -0.98
C GLU A 13 -2.23 18.48 -1.02
N THR A 14 -2.50 17.75 0.07
CA THR A 14 -2.29 16.29 0.14
C THR A 14 -3.13 15.56 -0.90
N ARG A 15 -4.41 15.95 -1.06
CA ARG A 15 -5.30 15.38 -2.07
C ARG A 15 -4.83 15.70 -3.48
N LYS A 16 -4.36 16.94 -3.73
CA LYS A 16 -3.87 17.37 -5.04
C LYS A 16 -2.59 16.64 -5.44
N GLN A 17 -1.63 16.48 -4.54
CA GLN A 17 -0.40 15.72 -4.77
C GLN A 17 -0.71 14.23 -5.02
N THR A 18 -1.61 13.65 -4.23
CA THR A 18 -2.03 12.25 -4.40
C THR A 18 -2.74 12.05 -5.73
N SER A 19 -3.64 12.97 -6.10
CA SER A 19 -4.38 12.91 -7.36
C SER A 19 -3.44 13.02 -8.56
N LEU A 20 -2.55 14.02 -8.58
CA LEU A 20 -1.71 14.29 -9.74
C LEU A 20 -0.65 13.18 -9.93
N GLY A 21 -0.01 12.74 -8.83
CA GLY A 21 0.92 11.60 -8.88
C GLY A 21 0.25 10.30 -9.33
N PHE A 22 -0.99 10.06 -8.86
CA PHE A 22 -1.76 8.89 -9.30
C PHE A 22 -2.17 8.99 -10.77
N THR A 23 -2.60 10.17 -11.24
CA THR A 23 -3.00 10.39 -12.63
C THR A 23 -1.84 10.14 -13.59
N ILE A 24 -0.65 10.70 -13.33
CA ILE A 24 0.53 10.50 -14.18
C ILE A 24 0.91 9.02 -14.21
N LEU A 25 0.97 8.37 -13.04
CA LEU A 25 1.32 6.96 -12.97
C LEU A 25 0.29 6.08 -13.70
N TYR A 26 -1.00 6.35 -13.49
CA TYR A 26 -2.09 5.60 -14.09
C TYR A 26 -2.06 5.68 -15.61
N PHE A 27 -2.00 6.89 -16.18
CA PHE A 27 -1.98 7.07 -17.62
C PHE A 27 -0.65 6.63 -18.25
N GLY A 28 0.49 6.83 -17.57
CA GLY A 28 1.78 6.34 -18.02
C GLY A 28 1.83 4.82 -18.13
N VAL A 29 1.36 4.12 -17.09
CA VAL A 29 1.27 2.65 -17.09
C VAL A 29 0.27 2.15 -18.12
N LEU A 30 -0.87 2.82 -18.28
CA LEU A 30 -1.87 2.44 -19.27
C LEU A 30 -1.33 2.56 -20.70
N LEU A 31 -0.64 3.66 -21.02
CA LEU A 31 -0.01 3.84 -22.33
C LEU A 31 1.09 2.80 -22.59
N ASP A 32 1.93 2.52 -21.60
CA ASP A 32 2.97 1.48 -21.71
C ASP A 32 2.35 0.08 -21.96
N LEU A 33 1.27 -0.25 -21.23
CA LEU A 33 0.52 -1.50 -21.44
C LEU A 33 -0.05 -1.60 -22.85
N LEU A 34 -0.72 -0.56 -23.34
CA LEU A 34 -1.30 -0.56 -24.69
C LEU A 34 -0.20 -0.67 -25.75
N TYR A 35 0.91 0.06 -25.58
CA TYR A 35 2.04 0.01 -26.48
C TYR A 35 2.66 -1.39 -26.54
N ARG A 36 2.95 -2.00 -25.38
CA ARG A 36 3.54 -3.34 -25.32
C ARG A 36 2.61 -4.42 -25.84
N GLN A 37 1.32 -4.34 -25.54
CA GLN A 37 0.35 -5.36 -25.92
C GLN A 37 0.00 -5.31 -27.41
N PHE A 38 -0.21 -4.11 -27.97
CA PHE A 38 -0.71 -3.97 -29.33
C PHE A 38 0.37 -3.66 -30.37
N ILE A 39 1.46 -2.98 -29.98
CA ILE A 39 2.55 -2.64 -30.90
C ILE A 39 3.69 -3.65 -30.80
N LEU A 40 4.19 -3.93 -29.59
CA LEU A 40 5.32 -4.85 -29.42
C LEU A 40 4.91 -6.32 -29.33
N GLN A 41 3.62 -6.61 -29.07
CA GLN A 41 3.07 -7.96 -28.91
C GLN A 41 3.85 -8.80 -27.88
N GLU A 42 4.35 -8.16 -26.82
CA GLU A 42 5.15 -8.86 -25.82
C GLU A 42 4.30 -9.84 -24.99
N PRO A 43 4.87 -10.98 -24.57
CA PRO A 43 4.20 -11.88 -23.65
C PRO A 43 4.10 -11.21 -22.26
N VAL A 44 2.97 -11.43 -21.57
CA VAL A 44 2.68 -10.89 -20.23
C VAL A 44 3.77 -11.23 -19.20
N SER A 45 4.51 -12.33 -19.41
CA SER A 45 5.65 -12.72 -18.58
C SER A 45 6.79 -11.70 -18.54
N ARG A 46 6.82 -10.71 -19.44
CA ARG A 46 7.82 -9.62 -19.45
C ARG A 46 7.40 -8.36 -18.69
N TYR A 47 6.18 -8.28 -18.17
CA TYR A 47 5.64 -7.05 -17.54
C TYR A 47 6.02 -6.92 -16.06
N TRP A 48 7.14 -7.50 -15.66
CA TRP A 48 7.62 -7.47 -14.29
C TRP A 48 8.08 -6.10 -13.82
N ASP A 49 8.56 -5.29 -14.75
CA ASP A 49 8.92 -3.90 -14.53
C ASP A 49 7.70 -3.07 -14.13
N LEU A 50 6.53 -3.31 -14.73
CA LEU A 50 5.27 -2.67 -14.34
C LEU A 50 4.85 -3.06 -12.92
N ALA A 51 4.97 -4.33 -12.57
CA ALA A 51 4.73 -4.79 -11.20
C ALA A 51 5.68 -4.12 -10.21
N LEU A 52 6.97 -4.06 -10.53
CA LEU A 52 7.99 -3.42 -9.70
C LEU A 52 7.73 -1.91 -9.54
N LEU A 53 7.34 -1.23 -10.61
CA LEU A 53 6.97 0.19 -10.58
C LEU A 53 5.76 0.42 -9.67
N PHE A 54 4.72 -0.41 -9.80
CA PHE A 54 3.51 -0.32 -8.97
C PHE A 54 3.82 -0.56 -7.49
N PHE A 55 4.53 -1.64 -7.15
CA PHE A 55 4.92 -1.94 -5.77
C PHE A 55 5.89 -0.89 -5.20
N GLY A 56 6.83 -0.39 -6.02
CA GLY A 56 7.77 0.65 -5.62
C GLY A 56 7.07 1.95 -5.27
N VAL A 57 6.18 2.45 -6.12
CA VAL A 57 5.46 3.71 -5.87
C VAL A 57 4.50 3.58 -4.69
N THR A 58 3.79 2.46 -4.56
CA THR A 58 2.91 2.22 -3.41
C THR A 58 3.67 2.19 -2.09
N LEU A 59 4.86 1.57 -2.04
CA LEU A 59 5.74 1.59 -0.87
C LEU A 59 6.24 2.99 -0.51
N ILE A 60 6.69 3.77 -1.51
CA ILE A 60 7.16 5.15 -1.29
C ILE A 60 6.03 6.02 -0.75
N LEU A 61 4.82 5.92 -1.32
CA LEU A 61 3.63 6.65 -0.85
C LEU A 61 3.25 6.24 0.58
N ALA A 62 3.29 4.95 0.89
CA ALA A 62 3.02 4.46 2.24
C ALA A 62 4.03 5.03 3.25
N ALA A 63 5.33 4.95 2.94
CA ALA A 63 6.39 5.50 3.78
C ALA A 63 6.23 7.02 3.97
N LYS A 64 5.94 7.77 2.91
CA LYS A 64 5.71 9.22 2.98
C LYS A 64 4.49 9.58 3.82
N ARG A 65 3.41 8.78 3.78
CA ARG A 65 2.22 8.99 4.63
C ARG A 65 2.50 8.69 6.10
N VAL A 66 3.31 7.67 6.39
CA VAL A 66 3.74 7.37 7.76
C VAL A 66 4.64 8.49 8.31
N SER A 67 5.64 8.91 7.54
CA SER A 67 6.60 9.94 7.98
C SER A 67 6.00 11.33 8.13
N SER A 68 4.91 11.63 7.41
CA SER A 68 4.13 12.87 7.55
C SER A 68 3.06 12.79 8.65
N GLY A 69 2.88 11.64 9.31
CA GLY A 69 1.81 11.46 10.31
C GLY A 69 0.39 11.43 9.75
N LEU A 70 0.24 11.45 8.42
CA LEU A 70 -1.04 11.55 7.70
C LEU A 70 -1.71 10.19 7.45
N LEU A 71 -1.08 9.07 7.84
CA LEU A 71 -1.65 7.74 7.63
C LEU A 71 -2.83 7.46 8.58
N THR A 72 -2.69 7.77 9.87
CA THR A 72 -3.78 7.67 10.85
C THR A 72 -3.57 8.64 12.02
N ASN A 73 -4.68 9.09 12.61
CA ASN A 73 -4.67 9.88 13.85
C ASN A 73 -4.58 8.97 15.09
N LYS A 74 -4.95 7.69 14.99
CA LYS A 74 -4.90 6.74 16.11
C LYS A 74 -4.69 5.31 15.64
N LEU A 75 -4.08 4.51 16.50
CA LEU A 75 -4.02 3.06 16.36
C LEU A 75 -5.44 2.47 16.36
N ASN A 76 -5.79 1.74 15.29
CA ASN A 76 -7.08 1.10 15.18
C ASN A 76 -6.93 -0.35 14.68
N LEU A 77 -6.92 -1.28 15.63
CA LEU A 77 -6.76 -2.71 15.37
C LEU A 77 -7.86 -3.26 14.45
N ARG A 78 -9.13 -2.92 14.71
CA ARG A 78 -10.27 -3.46 13.95
C ARG A 78 -10.27 -3.00 12.49
N ARG A 79 -9.77 -1.79 12.21
CA ARG A 79 -9.71 -1.25 10.84
C ARG A 79 -8.69 -1.99 9.96
N ASN A 80 -7.68 -2.65 10.54
CA ASN A 80 -6.65 -3.36 9.79
C ASN A 80 -7.00 -4.80 9.43
N VAL A 81 -8.00 -5.39 10.09
CA VAL A 81 -8.39 -6.79 9.87
C VAL A 81 -8.81 -7.03 8.41
N PRO A 82 -9.69 -6.22 7.79
CA PRO A 82 -10.11 -6.46 6.40
C PRO A 82 -8.94 -6.39 5.41
N SER A 83 -8.05 -5.40 5.56
CA SER A 83 -6.88 -5.26 4.68
C SER A 83 -5.89 -6.41 4.81
N SER A 84 -5.69 -6.93 6.02
CA SER A 84 -4.82 -8.10 6.23
C SER A 84 -5.40 -9.38 5.64
N ILE A 85 -6.72 -9.57 5.72
CA ILE A 85 -7.39 -10.70 5.08
C ILE A 85 -7.23 -10.64 3.56
N VAL A 86 -7.53 -9.49 2.95
CA VAL A 86 -7.39 -9.30 1.50
C VAL A 86 -5.94 -9.53 1.05
N ALA A 87 -4.96 -8.95 1.74
CA ALA A 87 -3.55 -9.15 1.43
C ALA A 87 -3.13 -10.62 1.53
N THR A 88 -3.64 -11.35 2.54
CA THR A 88 -3.35 -12.78 2.73
C THR A 88 -3.94 -13.62 1.60
N VAL A 89 -5.18 -13.34 1.17
CA VAL A 89 -5.81 -14.03 0.04
C VAL A 89 -5.00 -13.83 -1.24
N VAL A 90 -4.60 -12.59 -1.53
CA VAL A 90 -3.77 -12.28 -2.71
C VAL A 90 -2.42 -13.00 -2.61
N PHE A 91 -1.75 -12.96 -1.45
CA PHE A 91 -0.50 -13.67 -1.22
C PHE A 91 -0.66 -15.19 -1.46
N SER A 92 -1.70 -15.82 -0.92
CA SER A 92 -1.93 -17.26 -1.07
C SER A 92 -2.16 -17.64 -2.54
N ILE A 93 -2.90 -16.84 -3.30
CA ILE A 93 -3.09 -17.06 -4.74
C ILE A 93 -1.74 -16.99 -5.47
N VAL A 94 -0.96 -15.92 -5.25
CA VAL A 94 0.35 -15.77 -5.89
C VAL A 94 1.30 -16.90 -5.49
N ASN A 95 1.32 -17.29 -4.21
CA ASN A 95 2.16 -18.37 -3.71
C ASN A 95 1.81 -19.71 -4.35
N PHE A 96 0.52 -20.01 -4.50
CA PHE A 96 0.03 -21.23 -5.14
C PHE A 96 0.47 -21.31 -6.61
N TRP A 97 0.27 -20.24 -7.38
CA TRP A 97 0.60 -20.21 -8.80
C TRP A 97 2.12 -20.18 -9.07
N TRP A 98 2.90 -19.51 -8.22
CA TRP A 98 4.33 -19.29 -8.47
C TRP A 98 5.24 -20.39 -7.90
N VAL A 99 4.87 -20.98 -6.75
CA VAL A 99 5.75 -21.88 -6.00
C VAL A 99 5.44 -23.36 -6.26
N GLY A 100 4.36 -23.67 -6.98
CA GLY A 100 4.18 -24.87 -7.81
C GLY A 100 4.19 -26.27 -7.15
N ASN A 101 4.69 -26.44 -5.92
CA ASN A 101 4.99 -27.76 -5.35
C ASN A 101 4.88 -27.81 -3.80
N LYS A 102 4.16 -26.87 -3.18
CA LYS A 102 3.98 -26.87 -1.72
C LYS A 102 2.78 -27.71 -1.29
N SER A 103 2.95 -28.47 -0.21
CA SER A 103 1.84 -29.16 0.43
C SER A 103 0.76 -28.15 0.88
N ALA A 104 -0.50 -28.58 0.96
CA ALA A 104 -1.60 -27.72 1.42
C ALA A 104 -1.32 -27.11 2.81
N VAL A 105 -0.62 -27.86 3.66
CA VAL A 105 -0.20 -27.43 5.01
C VAL A 105 0.81 -26.28 4.93
N GLU A 106 1.80 -26.35 4.05
CA GLU A 106 2.78 -25.26 3.86
C GLU A 106 2.14 -23.97 3.34
N LEU A 107 1.14 -24.07 2.47
CA LEU A 107 0.38 -22.91 1.99
C LEU A 107 -0.41 -22.25 3.11
N ILE A 108 -1.03 -23.03 3.99
CA ILE A 108 -1.76 -22.51 5.16
C ILE A 108 -0.79 -21.84 6.12
N ILE A 109 0.32 -22.50 6.46
CA ILE A 109 1.33 -21.95 7.39
C ILE A 109 1.92 -20.65 6.84
N SER A 110 2.31 -20.62 5.57
CA SER A 110 2.85 -19.41 4.95
C SER A 110 1.82 -18.28 4.88
N GLY A 111 0.54 -18.59 4.62
CA GLY A 111 -0.55 -17.63 4.69
C GLY A 111 -0.75 -17.04 6.09
N ILE A 112 -0.70 -17.87 7.14
CA ILE A 112 -0.82 -17.41 8.54
C ILE A 112 0.36 -16.51 8.91
N ILE A 113 1.59 -16.92 8.59
CA ILE A 113 2.81 -16.13 8.86
C ILE A 113 2.71 -14.77 8.15
N PHE A 114 2.31 -14.78 6.88
CA PHE A 114 2.12 -13.56 6.11
C PHE A 114 1.04 -12.65 6.73
N CYS A 115 -0.11 -13.21 7.12
CA CYS A 115 -1.19 -12.45 7.74
C CYS A 115 -0.74 -11.74 9.02
N ILE A 116 -0.06 -12.46 9.92
CA ILE A 116 0.46 -11.92 11.18
C ILE A 116 1.50 -10.84 10.90
N GLY A 117 2.46 -11.12 10.00
CA GLY A 117 3.50 -10.16 9.64
C GLY A 117 2.94 -8.89 9.02
N PHE A 118 2.03 -9.03 8.06
CA PHE A 118 1.38 -7.89 7.39
C PHE A 118 0.52 -7.07 8.35
N TYR A 119 -0.23 -7.73 9.22
CA TYR A 119 -1.00 -7.06 10.28
C TYR A 119 -0.08 -6.29 11.25
N GLY A 120 1.01 -6.92 11.68
CA GLY A 120 2.02 -6.32 12.55
C GLY A 120 2.67 -5.09 11.92
N ILE A 121 3.12 -5.16 10.67
CA ILE A 121 3.69 -4.03 9.94
C ILE A 121 2.68 -2.88 9.82
N ASN A 122 1.41 -3.18 9.54
CA ASN A 122 0.38 -2.14 9.47
C ASN A 122 0.12 -1.46 10.82
N LEU A 123 0.15 -2.20 11.93
CA LEU A 123 0.06 -1.60 13.26
C LEU A 123 1.29 -0.73 13.57
N LEU A 124 2.47 -1.18 13.16
CA LEU A 124 3.72 -0.46 13.34
C LEU A 124 3.73 0.86 12.55
N MET A 125 3.28 0.83 11.29
CA MET A 125 3.06 2.02 10.47
C MET A 125 2.07 2.99 11.10
N GLN A 126 0.96 2.48 11.67
CA GLN A 126 -0.02 3.31 12.36
C GLN A 126 0.56 3.96 13.62
N TYR A 127 1.34 3.20 14.40
CA TYR A 127 1.99 3.69 15.60
C TYR A 127 2.95 4.85 15.29
N PHE A 128 3.83 4.69 14.30
CA PHE A 128 4.74 5.76 13.90
C PHE A 128 4.01 6.98 13.36
N SER A 129 2.96 6.76 12.56
CA SER A 129 2.14 7.85 12.05
C SER A 129 1.42 8.60 13.18
N SER A 130 0.81 7.90 14.13
CA SER A 130 0.08 8.57 15.22
C SER A 130 1.03 9.32 16.13
N LYS A 131 2.22 8.76 16.43
CA LYS A 131 3.25 9.45 17.20
C LYS A 131 3.68 10.75 16.53
N LYS A 132 3.95 10.71 15.22
CA LYS A 132 4.36 11.89 14.45
C LYS A 132 3.27 12.96 14.40
N ASN A 133 2.01 12.53 14.28
CA ASN A 133 0.86 13.43 14.31
C ASN A 133 0.75 14.12 15.67
N ASP A 134 0.85 13.39 16.77
CA ASP A 134 0.82 13.96 18.12
C ASP A 134 1.94 14.99 18.37
N ASP A 135 3.12 14.81 17.76
CA ASP A 135 4.23 15.75 17.86
C ASP A 135 3.93 17.06 17.11
N MET A 136 3.41 17.00 15.88
CA MET A 136 2.98 18.20 15.13
C MET A 136 1.92 19.01 15.88
N LEU A 137 1.04 18.29 16.56
CA LEU A 137 -0.09 18.82 17.29
C LEU A 137 0.26 19.49 18.63
N LYS A 138 1.53 19.42 19.08
CA LYS A 138 2.08 20.08 20.27
C LYS A 138 2.96 21.30 19.92
N GLU A 139 3.42 21.40 18.68
CA GLU A 139 4.23 22.53 18.19
C GLU A 139 3.36 23.72 17.74
N ASP A 140 2.05 23.49 17.54
CA ASP A 140 0.99 24.49 17.32
C ASP A 140 0.31 24.96 18.63
#